data_AF-A0AAD4WTL7-F1
#
_entry.id   AF-A0AAD4WTL7-F1
#
_cell.length_a   1.000
_cell.length_b   1.000
_cell.length_c   1.000
_cell.angle_alpha   90.00
_cell.angle_beta   90.00
_cell.angle_gamma   90.00
#
_symmetry.space_group_name_H-M   'P 1'
#
loop_
_entity.id
_entity.type
_entity.pdbx_description
1 polymer ?
#
loop_
_entity_poly.entity_id
_entity_poly.type
_entity_poly.pdbx_seq_one_letter_code
_entity_poly.pdbx_strand_id
1 'polypeptide(L)'
;MPCSDFDQFIPLESFADASNGYLIDDTCVFGAEVFASEGRIIGKGECISMINNPVMYKHVWKVDNFSKLDATFYDSEPFIAGGHNG
;
A
#
# COMPACT_ATOMS: atom_id res chain seq x y z
N MET A 1 1.70 3.77 -14.01
CA MET A 1 0.65 2.74 -13.80
C MET A 1 -0.68 3.47 -13.72
N PRO A 2 -1.74 3.04 -14.42
CA PRO A 2 -3.06 3.62 -14.22
C PRO A 2 -3.57 3.23 -12.82
N CYS A 3 -3.98 4.21 -12.02
CA CYS A 3 -4.69 3.93 -10.77
C CYS A 3 -6.08 3.39 -11.13
N SER A 4 -6.38 2.16 -10.73
CA SER A 4 -7.72 1.58 -10.85
C SER A 4 -8.50 1.95 -9.58
N ASP A 5 -9.03 3.17 -9.57
CA ASP A 5 -9.80 3.71 -8.46
C ASP A 5 -11.17 4.20 -8.95
N PHE A 6 -12.03 4.60 -8.01
CA PHE A 6 -13.34 5.16 -8.30
C PHE A 6 -13.31 6.67 -8.09
N ASP A 7 -13.65 7.44 -9.13
CA ASP A 7 -13.81 8.90 -9.00
C ASP A 7 -14.93 9.27 -8.02
N GLN A 8 -15.95 8.41 -7.88
CA GLN A 8 -17.00 8.54 -6.88
C GLN A 8 -17.55 7.16 -6.50
N PHE A 9 -17.33 6.74 -5.26
CA PHE A 9 -17.84 5.46 -4.74
C PHE A 9 -19.29 5.58 -4.23
N ILE A 10 -19.55 6.52 -3.31
CA ILE A 10 -20.89 6.82 -2.77
C ILE A 10 -21.03 8.35 -2.66
N PRO A 11 -22.20 8.94 -3.01
CA PRO A 11 -22.45 10.37 -2.78
C PRO A 11 -22.37 10.73 -1.29
N LEU A 12 -21.74 11.87 -0.97
CA LEU A 12 -21.57 12.30 0.43
C LEU A 12 -22.89 12.41 1.18
N GLU A 13 -23.94 12.91 0.52
CA GLU A 13 -25.28 13.04 1.09
C GLU A 13 -25.85 11.67 1.50
N SER A 14 -25.64 10.63 0.68
CA SER A 14 -26.10 9.28 0.99
C SER A 14 -25.23 8.61 2.05
N PHE A 15 -23.92 8.87 2.04
CA PHE A 15 -22.99 8.36 3.05
C PHE A 15 -23.29 8.90 4.46
N ALA A 16 -23.61 10.19 4.57
CA ALA A 16 -23.89 10.87 5.84
C ALA A 16 -25.33 10.66 6.35
N ASP A 17 -26.23 10.16 5.51
CA ASP A 17 -27.61 9.85 5.91
C ASP A 17 -27.65 8.61 6.79
N ALA A 18 -27.91 8.84 8.08
CA ALA A 18 -28.02 7.80 9.11
C ALA A 18 -29.07 6.72 8.79
N SER A 19 -30.07 7.01 7.95
CA SER A 19 -31.06 6.02 7.53
C SER A 19 -30.49 4.93 6.62
N ASN A 20 -29.37 5.21 5.94
CA ASN A 20 -28.68 4.25 5.08
C ASN A 20 -27.70 3.35 5.85
N GLY A 21 -27.34 3.71 7.10
CA GLY A 21 -26.49 2.89 7.97
C GLY A 21 -25.03 2.75 7.53
N TYR A 22 -24.54 3.58 6.60
CA TYR A 22 -23.14 3.55 6.15
C TYR A 22 -22.16 4.10 7.19
N LEU A 23 -22.59 5.09 7.98
CA LEU A 23 -21.82 5.73 9.04
C LEU A 23 -22.61 5.65 10.35
N ILE A 24 -22.15 4.82 11.28
CA ILE A 24 -22.77 4.61 12.59
C ILE A 24 -21.70 4.89 13.65
N ASP A 25 -21.99 5.78 14.60
CA ASP A 25 -21.04 6.19 15.66
C ASP A 25 -19.67 6.60 15.09
N ASP A 26 -19.68 7.50 14.10
CA ASP A 26 -18.49 7.98 13.36
C ASP A 26 -17.64 6.84 12.75
N THR A 27 -18.21 5.65 12.60
CA THR A 27 -17.54 4.44 12.13
C THR A 27 -18.21 3.89 10.88
N CYS A 28 -17.39 3.45 9.93
CA CYS A 28 -17.80 2.85 8.67
C CYS A 28 -16.91 1.65 8.34
N VAL A 29 -17.47 0.62 7.69
CA VAL A 29 -16.73 -0.58 7.28
C VAL A 29 -16.90 -0.80 5.77
N PHE A 30 -15.79 -0.96 5.06
CA PHE A 30 -15.75 -1.26 3.63
C PHE A 30 -15.10 -2.62 3.39
N GLY A 31 -15.64 -3.39 2.44
CA GLY A 31 -15.08 -4.66 1.98
C GLY A 31 -14.73 -4.59 0.50
N ALA A 32 -13.69 -5.31 0.09
CA ALA A 32 -13.35 -5.50 -1.31
C ALA A 32 -13.25 -7.01 -1.60
N GLU A 33 -13.95 -7.45 -2.64
CA GLU A 33 -13.84 -8.82 -3.15
C GLU A 33 -12.97 -8.81 -4.41
N VAL A 34 -11.91 -9.62 -4.40
CA VAL A 34 -10.95 -9.71 -5.51
C VAL A 34 -10.98 -11.12 -6.08
N PHE A 35 -11.32 -11.22 -7.37
CA PHE A 35 -11.26 -12.47 -8.12
C PHE A 35 -9.97 -12.52 -8.92
N ALA A 36 -9.15 -13.55 -8.70
CA ALA A 36 -8.05 -13.85 -9.60
C ALA A 36 -8.59 -14.63 -10.80
N SER A 37 -8.49 -14.07 -12.01
CA SER A 37 -8.77 -14.83 -13.22
C SER A 37 -7.64 -15.82 -13.47
N GLU A 38 -7.97 -17.11 -13.62
CA GLU A 38 -7.02 -18.13 -14.08
C GLU A 38 -6.82 -18.00 -15.61
N GLY A 39 -6.36 -16.83 -16.03
CA GLY A 39 -5.89 -16.57 -17.39
C GLY A 39 -4.42 -16.93 -17.47
N ARG A 40 -4.09 -17.92 -18.30
CA ARG A 40 -2.74 -18.42 -18.61
C ARG A 40 -1.65 -17.35 -18.39
N ILE A 41 -0.99 -17.43 -17.24
CA ILE A 41 0.00 -16.45 -16.80
C ILE A 41 1.27 -16.61 -17.65
N ILE A 42 1.40 -15.83 -18.72
CA ILE A 42 2.68 -15.59 -19.39
C ILE A 42 3.29 -14.34 -18.76
N GLY A 43 3.76 -14.48 -17.53
CA GLY A 43 4.37 -13.38 -16.79
C GLY A 43 4.60 -13.79 -15.36
N LYS A 44 5.84 -14.10 -15.01
CA LYS A 44 6.26 -14.44 -13.65
C LYS A 44 5.84 -13.31 -12.70
N GLY A 45 4.68 -13.45 -12.07
CA GLY A 45 4.24 -12.58 -10.99
C GLY A 45 5.01 -12.96 -9.74
N GLU A 46 5.73 -12.01 -9.15
CA GLU A 46 6.41 -12.24 -7.89
C GLU A 46 5.43 -11.96 -6.75
N CYS A 47 5.06 -13.00 -6.01
CA CYS A 47 4.20 -12.88 -4.84
C CYS A 47 5.06 -12.47 -3.64
N ILE A 48 4.77 -11.31 -3.05
CA ILE A 48 5.35 -10.89 -1.78
C ILE A 48 4.56 -11.61 -0.68
N SER A 49 5.10 -12.73 -0.17
CA SER A 49 4.51 -13.44 0.98
C SER A 49 5.06 -12.87 2.29
N MET A 50 4.20 -12.68 3.27
CA MET A 50 4.58 -12.23 4.61
C MET A 50 5.31 -13.38 5.32
N ILE A 51 6.54 -13.13 5.75
CA ILE A 51 7.35 -14.11 6.50
C ILE A 51 6.71 -14.28 7.89
N ASN A 52 6.29 -15.50 8.23
CA ASN A 52 5.90 -15.84 9.60
C ASN A 52 7.16 -15.87 10.47
N ASN A 53 7.17 -15.06 11.53
CA ASN A 53 8.32 -14.78 12.42
C ASN A 53 9.48 -14.07 11.71
N PRO A 54 9.29 -12.84 11.20
CA PRO A 54 10.37 -12.10 10.61
C PRO A 54 11.41 -11.78 11.69
N VAL A 55 12.68 -12.12 11.43
CA VAL A 55 13.78 -11.55 12.20
C VAL A 55 13.72 -10.04 11.96
N MET A 56 13.49 -9.27 13.02
CA MET A 56 13.31 -7.83 12.92
C MET A 56 14.65 -7.16 12.56
N TYR A 57 14.92 -7.02 11.27
CA TYR A 57 16.05 -6.25 10.77
C TYR A 57 15.63 -4.78 10.65
N LYS A 58 16.12 -3.95 11.58
CA LYS A 58 15.89 -2.50 11.58
C LYS A 58 17.10 -1.81 10.93
N HIS A 59 16.95 -1.34 9.70
CA HIS A 59 17.89 -0.41 9.09
C HIS A 59 17.40 1.02 9.33
N VAL A 60 18.30 1.92 9.74
CA VAL A 60 18.00 3.34 9.94
C VAL A 60 18.79 4.13 8.92
N TRP A 61 18.09 4.62 7.89
CA TRP A 61 18.65 5.58 6.95
C TRP A 61 18.44 6.99 7.50
N LYS A 62 19.53 7.73 7.69
CA LYS A 62 19.50 9.10 8.20
C LYS A 62 19.86 10.06 7.08
N VAL A 63 18.95 10.98 6.77
CA VAL A 63 19.17 12.03 5.79
C VAL A 63 19.55 13.31 6.52
N ASP A 64 20.83 13.67 6.44
CA ASP A 64 21.34 14.90 7.05
C ASP A 64 21.17 16.10 6.09
N ASN A 65 20.94 17.29 6.65
CA ASN A 65 20.84 18.54 5.89
C ASN A 65 19.83 18.52 4.73
N PHE A 66 18.62 17.99 4.97
CA PHE A 66 17.54 17.92 3.97
C PHE A 66 17.29 19.24 3.21
N SER A 67 17.47 20.39 3.86
CA SER A 67 17.31 21.72 3.25
C SER A 67 18.36 22.08 2.20
N LYS A 68 19.42 21.27 2.04
CA LYS A 68 20.49 21.46 1.05
C LYS A 68 20.44 20.40 -0.07
N LEU A 69 19.43 19.54 -0.07
CA LEU A 69 19.26 18.53 -1.11
C LEU A 69 18.69 19.19 -2.37
N ASP A 70 19.37 18.98 -3.49
CA ASP A 70 19.08 19.55 -4.80
C ASP A 70 18.89 18.49 -5.90
N ALA A 71 19.15 17.22 -5.59
CA ALA A 71 18.95 16.11 -6.51
C ALA A 71 17.51 15.56 -6.47
N THR A 72 17.09 14.95 -7.57
CA THR A 72 15.75 14.36 -7.74
C THR A 72 15.57 13.05 -6.98
N PHE A 73 16.65 12.35 -6.61
CA PHE A 73 16.65 11.16 -5.76
C PHE A 73 17.98 11.01 -5.00
N TYR A 74 17.92 10.35 -3.85
CA TYR A 74 19.09 9.95 -3.05
C TYR A 74 18.88 8.52 -2.57
N ASP A 75 19.85 7.65 -2.83
CA ASP A 75 19.79 6.24 -2.47
C ASP A 75 20.44 6.00 -1.09
N SER A 76 19.94 5.01 -0.36
CA SER A 76 20.62 4.50 0.83
C SER A 76 21.76 3.57 0.44
N GLU A 77 22.68 3.31 1.38
CA GLU A 77 23.58 2.18 1.23
C GLU A 77 22.78 0.86 1.16
N PRO A 78 23.25 -0.13 0.38
CA PRO A 78 22.62 -1.45 0.30
C PRO A 78 22.39 -2.09 1.67
N PHE A 79 21.21 -2.65 1.89
CA PHE A 79 20.89 -3.36 3.14
C PHE A 79 20.09 -4.64 2.91
N ILE A 80 20.24 -5.59 3.83
CA ILE A 80 19.56 -6.87 3.75
C ILE A 80 18.13 -6.71 4.25
N ALA A 81 17.16 -6.95 3.36
CA ALA A 81 15.74 -7.00 3.68
C ALA A 81 15.17 -8.34 3.23
N GLY A 82 14.55 -9.09 4.14
CA GLY A 82 13.88 -10.35 3.80
C GLY A 82 14.77 -11.44 3.19
N GLY A 83 16.10 -11.37 3.34
CA GLY A 83 17.04 -12.35 2.77
C GLY A 83 17.55 -12.02 1.35
N HIS A 84 17.21 -10.85 0.80
CA HIS A 84 17.79 -10.34 -0.45
C HIS A 84 18.61 -9.07 -0.19
N ASN A 85 19.69 -8.90 -0.96
CA ASN A 85 20.47 -7.66 -0.99
C ASN A 85 19.66 -6.62 -1.78
N GLY A 86 19.23 -5.55 -1.13
CA GLY A 86 18.62 -4.37 -1.76
C GLY A 86 19.62 -3.25 -1.95
#